data_AF-A0A431HHT6-F1
#
_entry.id   AF-A0A431HHT6-F1
#
_cell.length_a   1.000
_cell.length_b   1.000
_cell.length_c   1.000
_cell.angle_alpha   90.00
_cell.angle_beta   90.00
_cell.angle_gamma   90.00
#
_symmetry.space_group_name_H-M   'P 1'
#
loop_
_entity.id
_entity.type
_entity.pdbx_description
1 polymer ?
#
loop_
_entity_poly.entity_id
_entity_poly.type
_entity_poly.pdbx_seq_one_letter_code
_entity_poly.pdbx_strand_id
1 'polypeptide(L)' 'MARDNELKYLVGMTEEMALVTLSDTDAVFRVVRRGDVYYPVTRDWRPERINIEFENNKVSRAYYA' A
#
# COMPACT_ATOMS: atom_id res chain seq x y z
N MET A 1 -11.14 -8.17 -2.04
CA MET A 1 -12.25 -7.30 -2.47
C MET A 1 -13.12 -6.76 -1.32
N ALA A 2 -13.49 -7.53 -0.29
CA ALA A 2 -14.21 -6.97 0.87
C ALA A 2 -13.31 -6.21 1.88
N ARG A 3 -12.06 -6.65 2.05
CA ARG A 3 -11.10 -6.08 3.02
C ARG A 3 -10.40 -4.80 2.54
N ASP A 4 -10.46 -4.47 1.26
CA ASP A 4 -9.80 -3.26 0.74
C ASP A 4 -10.44 -1.97 1.30
N ASN A 5 -11.70 -2.05 1.73
CA ASN A 5 -12.36 -0.97 2.48
C ASN A 5 -11.66 -0.66 3.80
N GLU A 6 -11.03 -1.65 4.44
CA GLU A 6 -10.29 -1.47 5.69
C GLU A 6 -9.04 -0.62 5.48
N LEU A 7 -8.53 -0.50 4.24
CA LEU A 7 -7.32 0.28 3.92
C LEU A 7 -7.61 1.71 3.44
N LYS A 8 -8.89 2.09 3.35
CA LYS A 8 -9.29 3.43 2.85
C LYS A 8 -8.74 4.58 3.68
N TYR A 9 -8.48 4.36 4.96
CA TYR A 9 -7.92 5.38 5.85
C TYR A 9 -6.51 5.81 5.44
N LEU A 10 -5.78 4.99 4.68
CA LEU A 10 -4.43 5.31 4.19
C LEU A 10 -4.47 6.30 3.01
N VAL A 11 -5.56 6.32 2.23
CA VAL A 11 -5.64 7.12 1.00
C VAL A 11 -5.52 8.61 1.33
N GLY A 12 -4.62 9.30 0.63
CA GLY A 12 -4.33 10.72 0.83
C GLY A 12 -3.26 11.02 1.89
N MET A 13 -2.84 10.04 2.70
CA MET A 13 -1.67 10.18 3.57
C MET A 13 -0.41 10.42 2.73
N THR A 14 0.56 11.15 3.29
CA THR A 14 1.90 11.22 2.69
C THR A 14 2.57 9.85 2.75
N GLU A 15 3.57 9.64 1.89
CA GLU A 15 4.35 8.39 1.92
C GLU A 15 4.94 8.11 3.32
N GLU A 16 5.54 9.10 3.95
CA GLU A 16 6.08 8.98 5.31
C GLU A 16 5.00 8.55 6.33
N MET A 17 3.85 9.23 6.36
CA MET A 17 2.78 8.90 7.30
C MET A 17 2.21 7.50 7.08
N ALA A 18 2.02 7.10 5.82
CA ALA A 18 1.49 5.78 5.49
C ALA A 18 2.47 4.66 5.90
N LEU A 19 3.77 4.86 5.66
CA LEU A 19 4.80 3.90 6.04
C LEU A 19 4.94 3.77 7.55
N VAL A 20 4.88 4.88 8.29
CA VAL A 20 4.88 4.85 9.77
C VAL A 20 3.64 4.12 10.28
N THR A 21 2.45 4.49 9.80
CA THR A 21 1.17 3.88 10.21
C THR A 21 1.16 2.37 9.99
N LEU A 22 1.72 1.90 8.87
CA LEU A 22 1.79 0.47 8.58
C LEU A 22 2.93 -0.23 9.32
N SER A 23 4.04 0.44 9.60
CA SER A 23 5.14 -0.13 10.39
C SER A 23 4.78 -0.28 11.87
N ASP A 24 3.87 0.56 12.38
CA ASP A 24 3.29 0.44 13.71
C ASP A 24 2.27 -0.70 13.82
N THR A 25 1.95 -1.36 12.70
CA THR A 25 1.09 -2.53 12.64
C THR A 25 1.91 -3.79 12.30
N ASP A 26 1.40 -4.98 12.64
CA ASP A 26 1.99 -6.24 12.19
C ASP A 26 1.74 -6.54 10.68
N ALA A 27 1.28 -5.54 9.92
CA ALA A 27 0.93 -5.74 8.52
C ALA A 27 2.18 -5.84 7.63
N VAL A 28 2.23 -6.88 6.79
CA VAL A 28 3.23 -6.99 5.73
C VAL A 28 2.81 -6.08 4.58
N PHE A 29 3.66 -5.14 4.15
CA PHE A 29 3.33 -4.27 3.02
C PHE A 29 4.49 -4.11 2.03
N ARG A 30 4.17 -3.66 0.81
CA ARG A 30 5.15 -3.26 -0.20
C ARG A 30 4.63 -2.13 -1.08
N VAL A 31 5.57 -1.33 -1.59
CA VAL A 31 5.27 -0.30 -2.59
C VAL A 31 5.33 -0.91 -3.99
N VAL A 32 4.26 -0.74 -4.77
CA VAL A 32 4.17 -1.29 -6.13
C VAL A 32 4.21 -0.21 -7.21
N ARG A 33 3.89 1.05 -6.85
CA ARG A 33 3.93 2.20 -7.76
C ARG A 33 4.27 3.50 -7.04
N ARG A 34 5.07 4.36 -7.68
CA ARG A 34 5.27 5.77 -7.33
C ARG A 34 5.16 6.62 -8.60
N GLY A 35 4.02 7.30 -8.78
CA GLY A 35 3.70 8.02 -10.02
C GLY A 35 3.78 7.08 -11.23
N ASP A 36 4.64 7.41 -12.20
CA ASP A 36 4.85 6.61 -13.41
C ASP A 36 5.82 5.43 -13.23
N VAL A 37 6.44 5.29 -12.04
CA VAL A 37 7.40 4.23 -11.75
C VAL A 37 6.68 3.02 -11.14
N TYR A 38 6.74 1.89 -11.83
CA TYR A 38 6.23 0.61 -11.36
C TYR A 38 7.37 -0.27 -10.85
N TYR A 39 7.20 -0.83 -9.65
CA TYR A 39 8.18 -1.74 -9.07
C TYR A 39 7.86 -3.18 -9.48
N PRO A 40 8.85 -3.93 -10.00
CA PRO A 40 8.65 -5.33 -10.30
C PRO A 40 8.36 -6.10 -9.02
N VAL A 41 7.28 -6.88 -9.04
CA VAL A 41 6.84 -7.66 -7.88
C VAL A 41 6.68 -9.12 -8.24
N THR A 42 7.02 -10.00 -7.30
CA THR A 42 6.74 -11.42 -7.40
C THR A 42 5.23 -11.68 -7.32
N ARG A 43 4.78 -12.68 -8.08
CA ARG A 43 3.39 -13.16 -8.08
C ARG A 43 3.12 -14.20 -6.97
N ASP A 44 3.87 -14.14 -5.87
CA ASP A 44 3.64 -15.01 -4.71
C ASP A 44 2.34 -14.60 -4.00
N TRP A 45 1.52 -15.60 -3.68
CA TRP A 45 0.28 -15.37 -2.94
C TRP A 45 0.58 -15.18 -1.45
N ARG A 46 0.33 -13.97 -0.94
CA ARG A 46 0.40 -13.64 0.48
C ARG A 46 -0.85 -12.83 0.84
N PRO A 47 -1.90 -13.47 1.39
CA PRO A 47 -3.21 -12.85 1.55
C PRO A 47 -3.21 -11.68 2.56
N GLU A 48 -2.20 -11.61 3.43
CA GLU A 48 -2.04 -10.53 4.41
C GLU A 48 -1.18 -9.37 3.88
N ARG A 49 -0.59 -9.51 2.68
CA ARG A 49 0.31 -8.48 2.14
C ARG A 49 -0.47 -7.35 1.49
N ILE A 50 -0.18 -6.13 1.94
CA ILE A 50 -0.73 -4.89 1.39
C ILE A 50 0.18 -4.39 0.26
N ASN A 51 -0.40 -4.08 -0.88
CA ASN A 51 0.24 -3.35 -1.97
C ASN A 51 -0.16 -1.87 -1.88
N ILE A 52 0.81 -0.97 -1.99
CA ILE A 52 0.60 0.48 -1.89
C ILE A 52 1.05 1.15 -3.18
N GLU A 53 0.23 2.07 -3.67
CA GLU A 53 0.52 2.94 -4.80
C GLU A 53 0.49 4.41 -4.39
N PHE A 54 1.54 5.14 -4.75
CA PHE A 54 1.65 6.58 -4.51
C PHE A 54 1.46 7.39 -5.78
N GLU A 55 0.80 8.53 -5.66
CA GLU A 55 0.61 9.55 -6.70
C GLU A 55 0.78 10.92 -6.04
N ASN A 56 1.57 11.82 -6.63
CA ASN A 56 1.85 13.15 -6.06
C ASN A 56 2.25 13.11 -4.56
N ASN A 57 3.15 12.20 -4.18
CA ASN A 57 3.62 11.97 -2.80
C ASN A 57 2.55 11.57 -1.78
N LYS A 58 1.39 11.11 -2.26
CA LYS A 58 0.28 10.63 -1.42
C LYS A 58 -0.17 9.24 -1.82
N VAL A 59 -0.72 8.48 -0.87
CA VAL A 59 -1.33 7.18 -1.18
C VAL A 59 -2.52 7.42 -2.11
N SER A 60 -2.46 6.83 -3.30
CA SER A 60 -3.56 6.80 -4.28
C SER A 60 -4.40 5.56 -4.12
N ARG A 61 -3.78 4.43 -3.74
CA ARG A 61 -4.43 3.14 -3.60
C ARG A 61 -3.68 2.25 -2.62
N ALA A 62 -4.43 1.49 -1.82
CA ALA A 62 -3.93 0.39 -1.02
C ALA A 62 -4.89 -0.80 -1.17
N TYR A 63 -4.36 -2.02 -1.31
CA TYR A 63 -5.16 -3.24 -1.51
C TYR A 63 -4.39 -4.50 -1.10
N TYR A 64 -5.10 -5.55 -0.73
CA TYR A 64 -4.48 -6.86 -0.45
C TYR A 64 -4.13 -7.60 -1.76
N ALA A 65 -3.00 -8.32 -1.75
CA ALA A 65 -2.54 -9.14 -2.88
C ALA A 65 -3.44 -10.34 -3.17
#